data_AF-A0A7U7G600-F1
#
_entry.id   AF-A0A7U7G600-F1
#
_cell.length_a   1.000
_cell.length_b   1.000
_cell.length_c   1.000
_cell.angle_alpha   90.00
_cell.angle_beta   90.00
_cell.angle_gamma   90.00
#
_symmetry.space_group_name_H-M   'P 1'
#
loop_
_entity.id
_entity.type
_entity.pdbx_description
1 polymer ?
#
loop_
_entity_poly.entity_id
_entity_poly.type
_entity_poly.pdbx_seq_one_letter_code
_entity_poly.pdbx_strand_id
1 'polypeptide(L)'
;MRTAISVAGELGLPLYRLHSWESLYPVFRVKQGEDGQSYYDEQAVTVVRNIARLLYQDGARSHEVVPLLKREGIISDGTPLSVSGGAETTGHGETSSPDQLKELQKENRTLSDRLEEFGQIALSLKTLEDENASLKEALEQSRSAPQPQKDAKGGYVAELEEENLALQETVERLTAETATYQQAVADGKEQRLQLETLRSELAGLRAERDRASALHEELEAVRADIRRLETENGALRAAGQKQRETEATQGRVLEERNAELQKTVDRLMAEAREHQKEAESRKERLSQLEGLRVKLADMQVEHGRIQTLSRELEEARAEAERCRGLEAEIETLHRAAMEQQTAGQARQQELEKQAVSLRETVDRLKADARKQVLAEEARRNEVQALQGQLKTLQAEHEQVQTLQSEGAAQQKQLASRLEAAGQTGQELVRKLEQSVLIMQSLEDENVRLKRSLKESEEKLAAQAVIVGRVEHLEAENGELKQAQAGFAGERERHAEAVERIRTLEGEGVVLQQKLTAQDMENRLQVRRKDELDRLLHDLLGELAEMKKTLTL
;
A
#
# COMPACT_ATOMS: atom_id res chain seq x y z
N MET A 1 -13.46 73.29 -1.96
CA MET A 1 -12.04 72.99 -2.26
C MET A 1 -12.01 71.82 -3.22
N ARG A 2 -11.30 71.90 -4.36
CA ARG A 2 -11.13 70.81 -5.33
C ARG A 2 -9.66 70.38 -5.35
N THR A 3 -9.37 69.09 -5.57
CA THR A 3 -7.98 68.59 -5.69
C THR A 3 -7.39 68.99 -7.05
N ALA A 4 -6.06 69.15 -7.12
CA ALA A 4 -5.36 69.45 -8.37
C ALA A 4 -5.68 68.45 -9.50
N ILE A 5 -5.83 67.16 -9.18
CA ILE A 5 -6.22 66.11 -10.15
C ILE A 5 -7.62 66.38 -10.72
N SER A 6 -8.59 66.75 -9.88
CA SER A 6 -9.95 67.11 -10.31
C SER A 6 -9.96 68.35 -11.20
N VAL A 7 -9.17 69.38 -10.86
CA VAL A 7 -9.10 70.64 -11.62
C VAL A 7 -8.38 70.44 -12.97
N ALA A 8 -7.30 69.65 -12.98
CA ALA A 8 -6.58 69.27 -14.19
C ALA A 8 -7.49 68.50 -15.16
N GLY A 9 -8.25 67.52 -14.66
CA GLY A 9 -9.22 66.76 -15.46
C GLY A 9 -10.38 67.61 -16.00
N GLU A 10 -10.95 68.50 -15.18
CA GLU A 10 -12.03 69.43 -15.58
C GLU A 10 -11.60 70.38 -16.72
N LEU A 11 -10.32 70.77 -16.76
CA LEU A 11 -9.79 71.73 -17.72
C LEU A 11 -9.03 71.08 -18.90
N GLY A 12 -8.92 69.75 -18.94
CA GLY A 12 -8.16 69.02 -19.96
C GLY A 12 -6.64 69.29 -19.91
N LEU A 13 -6.11 69.74 -18.76
CA LEU A 13 -4.72 70.15 -18.60
C LEU A 13 -3.85 69.03 -18.01
N PRO A 14 -2.60 68.86 -18.47
CA PRO A 14 -1.64 67.99 -17.79
C PRO A 14 -1.35 68.50 -16.36
N LEU A 15 -1.37 67.62 -15.37
CA LEU A 15 -1.20 67.98 -13.94
C LEU A 15 0.10 68.78 -13.67
N TYR A 16 1.20 68.44 -14.36
CA TYR A 16 2.46 69.18 -14.23
C TYR A 16 2.37 70.64 -14.74
N ARG A 17 1.50 70.94 -15.72
CA ARG A 17 1.24 72.32 -16.16
C ARG A 17 0.53 73.10 -15.07
N LEU A 18 -0.48 72.49 -14.45
CA LEU A 18 -1.21 73.09 -13.34
C LEU A 18 -0.25 73.42 -12.17
N HIS A 19 0.59 72.48 -11.74
CA HIS A 19 1.62 72.74 -10.72
C HIS A 19 2.66 73.80 -11.16
N SER A 20 3.04 73.86 -12.45
CA SER A 20 3.92 74.93 -12.93
C SER A 20 3.28 76.32 -12.80
N TRP A 21 1.95 76.42 -12.94
CA TRP A 21 1.21 77.67 -12.78
C TRP A 21 1.07 78.10 -11.31
N GLU A 22 1.06 77.16 -10.35
CA GLU A 22 1.14 77.47 -8.90
C GLU A 22 2.41 78.28 -8.57
N SER A 23 3.50 78.08 -9.33
CA SER A 23 4.76 78.81 -9.18
C SER A 23 4.88 80.04 -10.10
N LEU A 24 4.37 79.97 -11.34
CA LEU A 24 4.50 81.05 -12.33
C LEU A 24 3.49 82.20 -12.12
N TYR A 25 2.34 81.92 -11.51
CA TYR A 25 1.23 82.86 -11.40
C TYR A 25 0.75 82.99 -9.94
N PRO A 26 1.45 83.79 -9.09
CA PRO A 26 1.14 83.96 -7.66
C PRO A 26 -0.14 84.79 -7.39
N VAL A 27 -1.07 84.81 -8.34
CA VAL A 27 -2.33 85.55 -8.34
C VAL A 27 -3.53 84.70 -7.87
N PHE A 28 -3.36 83.39 -7.79
CA PHE A 28 -4.25 82.49 -7.06
C PHE A 28 -3.48 81.80 -5.94
N ARG A 29 -4.17 81.39 -4.87
CA ARG A 29 -3.57 80.65 -3.76
C ARG A 29 -4.07 79.22 -3.74
N VAL A 30 -3.16 78.32 -3.41
CA VAL A 30 -3.41 76.88 -3.26
C VAL A 30 -3.11 76.51 -1.82
N LYS A 31 -3.92 75.63 -1.23
CA LYS A 31 -3.65 75.04 0.08
C LYS A 31 -3.06 73.65 -0.12
N GLN A 32 -1.85 73.40 0.38
CA GLN A 32 -1.35 72.04 0.48
C GLN A 32 -2.02 71.35 1.67
N GLY A 33 -2.52 70.13 1.47
CA GLY A 33 -2.98 69.26 2.55
C GLY A 33 -1.82 68.48 3.18
N GLU A 34 -2.09 67.80 4.29
CA GLU A 34 -1.10 66.97 4.99
C GLU A 34 -0.58 65.82 4.10
N ASP A 35 -1.41 65.33 3.18
CA ASP A 35 -1.05 64.35 2.13
C ASP A 35 -0.17 64.92 1.00
N GLY A 36 0.31 66.17 1.11
CA GLY A 36 1.10 66.87 0.09
C GLY A 36 0.32 67.31 -1.16
N GLN A 37 -0.99 67.04 -1.24
CA GLN A 37 -1.81 67.41 -2.40
C GLN A 37 -2.19 68.90 -2.40
N SER A 38 -2.14 69.51 -3.60
CA SER A 38 -2.61 70.88 -3.85
C SER A 38 -4.14 70.95 -3.95
N TYR A 39 -4.77 71.75 -3.08
CA TYR A 39 -6.22 72.04 -3.06
C TYR A 39 -6.52 73.48 -3.46
N TYR A 40 -7.51 73.62 -4.34
CA TYR A 40 -7.95 74.86 -4.96
C TYR A 40 -9.29 75.31 -4.37
N ASP A 41 -9.44 76.60 -4.06
CA ASP A 41 -10.75 77.22 -3.84
C ASP A 41 -11.39 77.64 -5.17
N GLU A 42 -12.64 78.08 -5.13
CA GLU A 42 -13.43 78.33 -6.35
C GLU A 42 -12.96 79.59 -7.10
N GLN A 43 -12.33 80.53 -6.39
CA GLN A 43 -11.66 81.68 -7.01
C GLN A 43 -10.40 81.21 -7.74
N ALA A 44 -9.58 80.36 -7.12
CA ALA A 44 -8.39 79.78 -7.75
C ALA A 44 -8.73 78.96 -9.00
N VAL A 45 -9.77 78.11 -8.95
CA VAL A 45 -10.25 77.38 -10.15
C VAL A 45 -10.70 78.35 -11.25
N THR A 46 -11.36 79.45 -10.90
CA THR A 46 -11.81 80.47 -11.87
C THR A 46 -10.62 81.19 -12.52
N VAL A 47 -9.61 81.59 -11.73
CA VAL A 47 -8.38 82.20 -12.25
C VAL A 47 -7.63 81.21 -13.16
N VAL A 48 -7.46 79.95 -12.74
CA VAL A 48 -6.79 78.90 -13.54
C VAL A 48 -7.53 78.63 -14.86
N ARG A 49 -8.87 78.59 -14.86
CA ARG A 49 -9.68 78.43 -16.08
C ARG A 49 -9.43 79.58 -17.07
N ASN A 50 -9.29 80.80 -16.57
CA ASN A 50 -9.01 81.98 -17.41
C ASN A 50 -7.54 82.04 -17.86
N ILE A 51 -6.57 81.59 -17.05
CA ILE A 51 -5.18 81.35 -17.49
C ILE A 51 -5.15 80.35 -18.66
N ALA A 52 -5.93 79.26 -18.57
CA ALA A 52 -6.03 78.27 -19.63
C ALA A 52 -6.65 78.83 -20.92
N ARG A 53 -7.71 79.65 -20.81
CA ARG A 53 -8.33 80.37 -21.94
C ARG A 53 -7.29 81.27 -22.62
N LEU A 54 -6.62 82.13 -21.85
CA LEU A 54 -5.64 83.09 -22.36
C LEU A 54 -4.47 82.41 -23.07
N LEU A 55 -3.91 81.34 -22.50
CA LEU A 55 -2.73 80.65 -23.05
C LEU A 55 -3.03 79.72 -24.24
N TYR A 56 -4.18 79.05 -24.27
CA TYR A 56 -4.48 77.99 -25.25
C TYR A 56 -5.59 78.34 -26.25
N GLN A 57 -6.42 79.35 -25.99
CA GLN A 57 -7.49 79.80 -26.90
C GLN A 57 -7.18 81.20 -27.44
N ASP A 58 -6.82 82.15 -26.57
CA ASP A 58 -6.57 83.54 -26.96
C ASP A 58 -5.12 83.80 -27.42
N GLY A 59 -4.23 82.80 -27.28
CA GLY A 59 -2.85 82.82 -27.80
C GLY A 59 -1.87 83.75 -27.07
N ALA A 60 -2.23 84.23 -25.87
CA ALA A 60 -1.41 85.16 -25.08
C ALA A 60 -0.08 84.54 -24.63
N ARG A 61 0.97 85.35 -24.56
CA ARG A 61 2.29 84.94 -24.05
C ARG A 61 2.26 84.86 -22.52
N SER A 62 3.13 84.04 -21.94
CA SER A 62 3.16 83.77 -20.49
C SER A 62 3.28 85.01 -19.59
N HIS A 63 3.89 86.09 -20.06
CA HIS A 63 4.00 87.35 -19.31
C HIS A 63 2.80 88.30 -19.51
N GLU A 64 1.99 88.09 -20.54
CA GLU A 64 0.81 88.91 -20.87
C GLU A 64 -0.43 88.48 -20.07
N VAL A 65 -0.46 87.22 -19.62
CA VAL A 65 -1.57 86.61 -18.86
C VAL A 65 -1.98 87.43 -17.64
N VAL A 66 -1.04 87.84 -16.77
CA VAL A 66 -1.37 88.57 -15.54
C VAL A 66 -1.92 89.99 -15.83
N PRO A 67 -1.32 90.79 -16.72
CA PRO A 67 -1.93 92.04 -17.23
C PRO A 67 -3.34 91.86 -17.81
N LEU A 68 -3.59 90.78 -18.58
CA LEU A 68 -4.90 90.53 -19.19
C LEU A 68 -5.95 90.13 -18.14
N LEU A 69 -5.61 89.26 -17.19
CA LEU A 69 -6.51 88.89 -16.08
C LEU A 69 -6.87 90.09 -15.18
N LYS A 70 -5.97 91.06 -15.00
CA LYS A 70 -6.28 92.35 -14.35
C LYS A 70 -7.24 93.19 -15.20
N ARG A 71 -6.98 93.31 -16.51
CA ARG A 71 -7.83 94.07 -17.45
C ARG A 71 -9.25 93.50 -17.54
N GLU A 72 -9.41 92.19 -17.40
CA GLU A 72 -10.70 91.50 -17.32
C GLU A 72 -11.35 91.56 -15.92
N GLY A 73 -10.72 92.19 -14.93
CA GLY A 73 -11.26 92.33 -13.57
C GLY A 73 -11.26 91.05 -12.74
N ILE A 74 -10.62 89.98 -13.22
CA ILE A 74 -10.56 88.65 -12.58
C ILE A 74 -9.66 88.68 -11.33
N ILE A 75 -8.71 89.63 -11.28
CA ILE A 75 -7.80 89.89 -10.17
C ILE A 75 -7.90 91.38 -9.80
N SER A 76 -8.11 91.69 -8.53
CA SER A 76 -8.20 93.08 -8.04
C SER A 76 -6.84 93.78 -8.02
N ASP A 77 -6.82 95.08 -8.29
CA ASP A 77 -5.59 95.87 -8.39
C ASP A 77 -5.16 96.50 -7.06
N GLY A 78 -3.86 96.42 -6.77
CA GLY A 78 -3.18 97.17 -5.71
C GLY A 78 -2.41 98.35 -6.33
N THR A 79 -2.91 99.57 -6.12
CA THR A 79 -2.40 100.87 -6.60
C THR A 79 -1.20 101.38 -5.75
N PRO A 80 -0.52 102.54 -6.00
CA PRO A 80 -0.89 103.71 -6.86
C PRO A 80 0.27 104.46 -7.62
N LEU A 81 -0.05 105.63 -8.24
CA LEU A 81 0.81 106.78 -8.67
C LEU A 81 1.77 106.63 -9.91
N SER A 82 2.24 107.68 -10.64
CA SER A 82 1.72 109.05 -10.98
C SER A 82 2.63 109.85 -11.99
N VAL A 83 2.14 111.00 -12.52
CA VAL A 83 2.81 112.20 -13.14
C VAL A 83 3.25 112.23 -14.63
N SER A 84 2.90 113.33 -15.33
CA SER A 84 3.50 113.92 -16.56
C SER A 84 3.07 115.41 -16.74
N GLY A 85 3.69 116.26 -17.60
CA GLY A 85 3.25 117.67 -17.87
C GLY A 85 4.14 118.60 -18.77
N GLY A 86 3.64 119.80 -19.15
CA GLY A 86 4.36 120.93 -19.83
C GLY A 86 3.50 121.86 -20.76
N ALA A 87 3.72 123.20 -20.81
CA ALA A 87 3.04 124.25 -21.65
C ALA A 87 3.65 125.71 -21.54
N GLU A 88 3.37 126.74 -22.41
CA GLU A 88 3.65 128.22 -22.14
C GLU A 88 3.18 129.39 -23.12
N THR A 89 3.46 130.70 -22.77
CA THR A 89 3.44 132.08 -23.49
C THR A 89 2.37 133.18 -23.08
N THR A 90 2.36 134.56 -23.24
CA THR A 90 3.28 135.79 -23.38
C THR A 90 2.52 137.20 -23.22
N GLY A 91 3.14 138.44 -23.24
CA GLY A 91 2.43 139.80 -23.14
C GLY A 91 3.24 141.17 -23.33
N HIS A 92 2.62 142.40 -23.25
CA HIS A 92 3.25 143.77 -23.54
C HIS A 92 2.55 145.11 -23.02
N GLY A 93 3.07 146.37 -23.28
CA GLY A 93 2.51 147.73 -22.85
C GLY A 93 3.15 149.07 -23.42
N GLU A 94 2.68 150.33 -23.10
CA GLU A 94 3.06 151.68 -23.73
C GLU A 94 2.74 153.03 -22.91
N THR A 95 3.00 154.28 -23.42
CA THR A 95 2.49 155.71 -23.13
C THR A 95 3.49 156.94 -22.92
N SER A 96 3.03 158.24 -22.82
CA SER A 96 3.75 159.49 -23.30
C SER A 96 3.60 160.92 -22.62
N SER A 97 4.25 162.00 -23.20
CA SER A 97 4.08 163.52 -23.08
C SER A 97 4.75 164.30 -21.89
N PRO A 98 5.18 165.63 -21.92
CA PRO A 98 4.47 166.87 -22.41
C PRO A 98 5.32 168.12 -22.91
N ASP A 99 4.71 169.33 -22.81
CA ASP A 99 5.20 170.74 -22.78
C ASP A 99 5.09 171.68 -24.00
N GLN A 100 4.37 172.81 -23.82
CA GLN A 100 3.99 173.81 -24.84
C GLN A 100 4.62 175.21 -24.68
N LEU A 101 5.43 175.52 -23.65
CA LEU A 101 6.25 176.76 -23.74
C LEU A 101 7.33 176.67 -24.83
N LYS A 102 7.62 175.44 -25.27
CA LYS A 102 8.33 175.14 -26.51
C LYS A 102 7.63 175.71 -27.74
N GLU A 103 6.31 175.95 -27.73
CA GLU A 103 5.49 176.05 -28.95
C GLU A 103 5.76 177.30 -29.81
N LEU A 104 5.97 178.48 -29.24
CA LEU A 104 6.40 179.65 -30.04
C LEU A 104 7.86 179.52 -30.52
N GLN A 105 8.70 178.79 -29.78
CA GLN A 105 10.02 178.37 -30.26
C GLN A 105 9.92 177.24 -31.31
N LYS A 106 8.86 176.41 -31.29
CA LYS A 106 8.52 175.46 -32.34
C LYS A 106 7.98 176.20 -33.56
N GLU A 107 7.23 177.29 -33.47
CA GLU A 107 6.79 178.00 -34.66
C GLU A 107 7.97 178.64 -35.39
N ASN A 108 8.89 179.31 -34.66
CA ASN A 108 10.08 179.88 -35.28
C ASN A 108 11.12 178.83 -35.71
N ARG A 109 11.20 177.69 -34.99
CA ARG A 109 11.91 176.50 -35.51
C ARG A 109 11.21 175.94 -36.73
N THR A 110 9.97 175.50 -36.69
CA THR A 110 9.24 174.90 -37.84
C THR A 110 9.12 175.82 -39.06
N LEU A 111 9.29 177.14 -38.94
CA LEU A 111 9.51 178.02 -40.10
C LEU A 111 10.94 177.99 -40.65
N SER A 112 11.95 177.86 -39.78
CA SER A 112 13.34 177.56 -40.16
C SER A 112 13.47 176.13 -40.70
N ASP A 113 12.95 175.12 -39.97
CA ASP A 113 12.88 173.72 -40.35
C ASP A 113 12.10 173.59 -41.68
N ARG A 114 11.01 174.35 -41.92
CA ARG A 114 10.35 174.39 -43.25
C ARG A 114 11.18 175.07 -44.32
N LEU A 115 11.99 176.08 -44.00
CA LEU A 115 12.95 176.66 -44.95
C LEU A 115 14.10 175.69 -45.26
N GLU A 116 14.49 174.86 -44.29
CA GLU A 116 15.49 173.82 -44.45
C GLU A 116 14.90 172.59 -45.16
N GLU A 117 13.61 172.25 -44.95
CA GLU A 117 12.81 171.32 -45.77
C GLU A 117 12.68 171.86 -47.19
N PHE A 118 12.37 173.14 -47.41
CA PHE A 118 12.37 173.72 -48.76
C PHE A 118 13.77 173.75 -49.39
N GLY A 119 14.82 173.89 -48.58
CA GLY A 119 16.22 173.73 -49.02
C GLY A 119 16.54 172.28 -49.41
N GLN A 120 16.13 171.31 -48.62
CA GLN A 120 16.26 169.87 -48.90
C GLN A 120 15.38 169.42 -50.07
N ILE A 121 14.19 170.02 -50.25
CA ILE A 121 13.30 169.81 -51.39
C ILE A 121 13.88 170.45 -52.64
N ALA A 122 14.50 171.63 -52.56
CA ALA A 122 15.20 172.24 -53.69
C ALA A 122 16.46 171.45 -54.06
N LEU A 123 17.18 170.91 -53.07
CA LEU A 123 18.30 169.98 -53.29
C LEU A 123 17.83 168.65 -53.85
N SER A 124 16.69 168.10 -53.41
CA SER A 124 16.15 166.83 -53.93
C SER A 124 15.52 166.99 -55.31
N LEU A 125 14.90 168.13 -55.61
CA LEU A 125 14.53 168.53 -56.97
C LEU A 125 15.77 168.67 -57.84
N LYS A 126 16.85 169.27 -57.33
CA LYS A 126 18.09 169.36 -58.09
C LYS A 126 18.75 167.99 -58.29
N THR A 127 18.80 167.11 -57.29
CA THR A 127 19.29 165.74 -57.52
C THR A 127 18.36 164.97 -58.44
N LEU A 128 17.05 165.21 -58.44
CA LEU A 128 16.11 164.65 -59.41
C LEU A 128 16.25 165.28 -60.81
N GLU A 129 16.68 166.54 -60.94
CA GLU A 129 17.02 167.17 -62.22
C GLU A 129 18.36 166.67 -62.75
N ASP A 130 19.37 166.53 -61.89
CA ASP A 130 20.68 165.95 -62.20
C ASP A 130 20.55 164.43 -62.48
N GLU A 131 19.64 163.71 -61.80
CA GLU A 131 19.25 162.32 -62.09
C GLU A 131 18.41 162.22 -63.37
N ASN A 132 17.50 163.16 -63.67
CA ASN A 132 16.79 163.18 -64.96
C ASN A 132 17.71 163.60 -66.11
N ALA A 133 18.74 164.40 -65.85
CA ALA A 133 19.80 164.71 -66.81
C ALA A 133 20.69 163.48 -67.02
N SER A 134 21.13 162.81 -65.95
CA SER A 134 21.87 161.54 -65.99
C SER A 134 21.07 160.42 -66.66
N LEU A 135 19.77 160.28 -66.37
CA LEU A 135 18.88 159.31 -67.00
C LEU A 135 18.59 159.66 -68.45
N LYS A 136 18.45 160.95 -68.81
CA LYS A 136 18.39 161.39 -70.22
C LYS A 136 19.69 161.12 -70.93
N GLU A 137 20.84 161.40 -70.32
CA GLU A 137 22.15 161.15 -70.89
C GLU A 137 22.41 159.65 -71.01
N ALA A 138 21.92 158.81 -70.11
CA ALA A 138 21.89 157.35 -70.22
C ALA A 138 20.86 156.85 -71.26
N LEU A 139 19.76 157.56 -71.51
CA LEU A 139 18.80 157.26 -72.58
C LEU A 139 19.36 157.64 -73.95
N GLU A 140 20.05 158.78 -74.05
CA GLU A 140 20.73 159.21 -75.27
C GLU A 140 22.02 158.41 -75.49
N GLN A 141 22.75 158.00 -74.45
CA GLN A 141 23.86 157.04 -74.54
C GLN A 141 23.37 155.63 -74.84
N SER A 142 22.20 155.16 -74.39
CA SER A 142 21.65 153.87 -74.85
C SER A 142 21.00 153.94 -76.25
N ARG A 143 20.81 155.14 -76.80
CA ARG A 143 20.48 155.40 -78.22
C ARG A 143 21.69 155.62 -79.12
N SER A 144 22.81 156.14 -78.59
CA SER A 144 24.00 156.57 -79.35
C SER A 144 25.24 155.73 -79.11
N ALA A 145 25.31 154.95 -78.03
CA ALA A 145 26.12 153.75 -78.01
C ALA A 145 25.65 152.85 -79.16
N PRO A 146 26.57 152.25 -79.93
CA PRO A 146 26.20 151.55 -81.15
C PRO A 146 25.27 150.39 -80.82
N GLN A 147 24.11 150.36 -81.48
CA GLN A 147 23.30 149.15 -81.55
C GLN A 147 24.21 148.01 -82.03
N PRO A 148 24.37 146.91 -81.28
CA PRO A 148 24.66 145.64 -81.91
C PRO A 148 23.53 145.41 -82.91
N GLN A 149 23.88 145.26 -84.18
CA GLN A 149 22.93 145.26 -85.30
C GLN A 149 21.77 144.32 -85.01
N LYS A 150 20.56 144.64 -85.50
CA LYS A 150 19.39 143.74 -85.36
C LYS A 150 19.71 142.32 -85.84
N ASP A 151 20.55 142.22 -86.85
CA ASP A 151 21.04 140.99 -87.46
C ASP A 151 22.02 140.22 -86.54
N ALA A 152 22.82 140.93 -85.73
CA ALA A 152 23.80 140.35 -84.80
C ALA A 152 23.20 139.99 -83.43
N LYS A 153 22.18 140.72 -82.96
CA LYS A 153 21.33 140.24 -81.84
C LYS A 153 20.47 139.07 -82.27
N GLY A 154 20.02 139.04 -83.53
CA GLY A 154 19.46 137.84 -84.15
C GLY A 154 20.46 136.69 -84.07
N GLY A 155 21.70 136.89 -84.50
CA GLY A 155 22.80 135.92 -84.37
C GLY A 155 22.97 135.37 -82.95
N TYR A 156 23.36 136.18 -81.97
CA TYR A 156 23.66 135.68 -80.62
C TYR A 156 22.44 135.11 -79.87
N VAL A 157 21.22 135.59 -80.14
CA VAL A 157 20.01 134.99 -79.58
C VAL A 157 19.68 133.68 -80.30
N ALA A 158 19.87 133.58 -81.62
CA ALA A 158 19.71 132.32 -82.35
C ALA A 158 20.78 131.29 -81.98
N GLU A 159 22.02 131.70 -81.74
CA GLU A 159 23.09 130.85 -81.19
C GLU A 159 22.69 130.30 -79.81
N LEU A 160 22.16 131.14 -78.92
CA LEU A 160 21.63 130.69 -77.63
C LEU A 160 20.34 129.87 -77.75
N GLU A 161 19.47 130.12 -78.71
CA GLU A 161 18.26 129.31 -78.98
C GLU A 161 18.65 127.94 -79.56
N GLU A 162 19.66 127.87 -80.43
CA GLU A 162 20.25 126.64 -80.98
C GLU A 162 21.01 125.85 -79.91
N GLU A 163 21.80 126.51 -79.05
CA GLU A 163 22.44 125.88 -77.89
C GLU A 163 21.40 125.39 -76.87
N ASN A 164 20.33 126.15 -76.57
CA ASN A 164 19.27 125.68 -75.68
C ASN A 164 18.46 124.53 -76.30
N LEU A 165 18.22 124.54 -77.62
CA LEU A 165 17.57 123.43 -78.32
C LEU A 165 18.45 122.17 -78.30
N ALA A 166 19.74 122.29 -78.59
CA ALA A 166 20.70 121.18 -78.51
C ALA A 166 20.85 120.67 -77.07
N LEU A 167 20.89 121.55 -76.07
CA LEU A 167 20.88 121.17 -74.66
C LEU A 167 19.57 120.45 -74.31
N GLN A 168 18.41 120.94 -74.75
CA GLN A 168 17.13 120.28 -74.55
C GLN A 168 17.10 118.89 -75.21
N GLU A 169 17.56 118.74 -76.45
CA GLU A 169 17.71 117.44 -77.12
C GLU A 169 18.64 116.49 -76.34
N THR A 170 19.76 116.98 -75.79
CA THR A 170 20.63 116.13 -74.94
C THR A 170 19.99 115.77 -73.61
N VAL A 171 19.18 116.65 -73.00
CA VAL A 171 18.43 116.37 -71.76
C VAL A 171 17.28 115.40 -72.02
N GLU A 172 16.54 115.55 -73.12
CA GLU A 172 15.50 114.60 -73.55
C GLU A 172 16.11 113.24 -73.88
N ARG A 173 17.27 113.20 -74.54
CA ARG A 173 18.03 111.96 -74.77
C ARG A 173 18.52 111.33 -73.46
N LEU A 174 19.10 112.09 -72.54
CA LEU A 174 19.61 111.58 -71.26
C LEU A 174 18.49 111.17 -70.29
N THR A 175 17.32 111.82 -70.35
CA THR A 175 16.13 111.39 -69.59
C THR A 175 15.50 110.14 -70.20
N ALA A 176 15.46 110.00 -71.52
CA ALA A 176 15.09 108.75 -72.18
C ALA A 176 16.09 107.61 -71.85
N GLU A 177 17.40 107.87 -71.91
CA GLU A 177 18.43 106.88 -71.59
C GLU A 177 18.40 106.48 -70.10
N THR A 178 18.28 107.43 -69.18
CA THR A 178 18.11 107.09 -67.76
C THR A 178 16.78 106.39 -67.45
N ALA A 179 15.71 106.66 -68.20
CA ALA A 179 14.47 105.90 -68.10
C ALA A 179 14.65 104.44 -68.59
N THR A 180 15.37 104.19 -69.70
CA THR A 180 15.65 102.81 -70.14
C THR A 180 16.58 102.07 -69.18
N TYR A 181 17.57 102.74 -68.57
CA TYR A 181 18.36 102.16 -67.48
C TYR A 181 17.53 101.86 -66.23
N GLN A 182 16.60 102.74 -65.84
CA GLN A 182 15.69 102.49 -64.71
C GLN A 182 14.76 101.30 -64.99
N GLN A 183 14.23 101.17 -66.21
CA GLN A 183 13.44 100.02 -66.62
C GLN A 183 14.28 98.73 -66.59
N ALA A 184 15.47 98.72 -67.19
CA ALA A 184 16.36 97.55 -67.15
C ALA A 184 16.77 97.15 -65.71
N VAL A 185 16.87 98.10 -64.79
CA VAL A 185 17.08 97.86 -63.35
C VAL A 185 15.81 97.36 -62.65
N ALA A 186 14.61 97.72 -63.11
CA ALA A 186 13.35 97.16 -62.62
C ALA A 186 13.18 95.71 -63.11
N ASP A 187 13.30 95.47 -64.41
CA ASP A 187 13.26 94.14 -65.03
C ASP A 187 14.31 93.21 -64.39
N GLY A 188 15.53 93.71 -64.19
CA GLY A 188 16.62 93.00 -63.54
C GLY A 188 16.43 92.76 -62.03
N LYS A 189 15.50 93.48 -61.36
CA LYS A 189 15.03 93.14 -60.00
C LYS A 189 13.95 92.08 -60.06
N GLU A 190 13.00 92.19 -60.98
CA GLU A 190 11.93 91.19 -61.14
C GLU A 190 12.49 89.82 -61.48
N GLN A 191 13.42 89.74 -62.44
CA GLN A 191 14.13 88.50 -62.77
C GLN A 191 14.88 87.90 -61.58
N ARG A 192 15.43 88.73 -60.67
CA ARG A 192 16.08 88.23 -59.44
C ARG A 192 15.06 87.65 -58.46
N LEU A 193 13.91 88.30 -58.29
CA LEU A 193 12.81 87.78 -57.46
C LEU A 193 12.26 86.47 -58.02
N GLN A 194 12.02 86.39 -59.33
CA GLN A 194 11.62 85.15 -60.03
C GLN A 194 12.65 84.03 -59.88
N LEU A 195 13.96 84.34 -59.96
CA LEU A 195 15.02 83.36 -59.68
C LEU A 195 15.10 82.95 -58.21
N GLU A 196 14.69 83.82 -57.27
CA GLU A 196 14.66 83.53 -55.84
C GLU A 196 13.44 82.66 -55.45
N THR A 197 12.27 82.89 -56.04
CA THR A 197 11.10 81.99 -55.89
C THR A 197 11.36 80.62 -56.52
N LEU A 198 11.90 80.56 -57.75
CA LEU A 198 12.27 79.28 -58.36
C LEU A 198 13.33 78.51 -57.55
N ARG A 199 14.23 79.21 -56.84
CA ARG A 199 15.19 78.58 -55.91
C ARG A 199 14.52 78.05 -54.64
N SER A 200 13.54 78.75 -54.07
CA SER A 200 12.82 78.27 -52.88
C SER A 200 11.90 77.09 -53.23
N GLU A 201 11.24 77.12 -54.38
CA GLU A 201 10.48 76.00 -54.95
C GLU A 201 11.37 74.78 -55.18
N LEU A 202 12.53 74.94 -55.83
CA LEU A 202 13.50 73.85 -56.02
C LEU A 202 14.08 73.32 -54.70
N ALA A 203 14.18 74.14 -53.65
CA ALA A 203 14.56 73.68 -52.31
C ALA A 203 13.43 72.88 -51.65
N GLY A 204 12.17 73.31 -51.79
CA GLY A 204 10.99 72.58 -51.35
C GLY A 204 10.87 71.20 -52.00
N LEU A 205 10.93 71.14 -53.34
CA LEU A 205 10.87 69.90 -54.11
C LEU A 205 12.03 68.93 -53.80
N ARG A 206 13.20 69.44 -53.41
CA ARG A 206 14.30 68.60 -52.89
C ARG A 206 13.95 68.02 -51.52
N ALA A 207 13.51 68.85 -50.57
CA ALA A 207 13.09 68.36 -49.25
C ALA A 207 11.92 67.37 -49.33
N GLU A 208 11.00 67.51 -50.29
CA GLU A 208 9.93 66.55 -50.56
C GLU A 208 10.46 65.24 -51.17
N ARG A 209 11.40 65.31 -52.13
CA ARG A 209 12.11 64.14 -52.65
C ARG A 209 12.85 63.39 -51.53
N ASP A 210 13.56 64.10 -50.67
CA ASP A 210 14.39 63.51 -49.60
C ASP A 210 13.50 62.79 -48.57
N ARG A 211 12.35 63.38 -48.22
CA ARG A 211 11.27 62.72 -47.44
C ARG A 211 10.71 61.49 -48.15
N ALA A 212 10.49 61.55 -49.47
CA ALA A 212 9.97 60.43 -50.24
C ALA A 212 10.97 59.25 -50.31
N SER A 213 12.28 59.52 -50.37
CA SER A 213 13.30 58.46 -50.22
C SER A 213 13.32 57.86 -48.81
N ALA A 214 13.24 58.68 -47.75
CA ALA A 214 13.18 58.17 -46.37
C ALA A 214 11.97 57.26 -46.15
N LEU A 215 10.78 57.67 -46.61
CA LEU A 215 9.57 56.84 -46.58
C LEU A 215 9.69 55.56 -47.42
N HIS A 216 10.48 55.58 -48.51
CA HIS A 216 10.73 54.37 -49.30
C HIS A 216 11.66 53.39 -48.58
N GLU A 217 12.71 53.90 -47.91
CA GLU A 217 13.61 53.10 -47.06
C GLU A 217 12.86 52.48 -45.87
N GLU A 218 11.99 53.26 -45.19
CA GLU A 218 11.10 52.74 -44.15
C GLU A 218 10.16 51.64 -44.68
N LEU A 219 9.57 51.82 -45.87
CA LEU A 219 8.71 50.81 -46.48
C LEU A 219 9.46 49.52 -46.85
N GLU A 220 10.70 49.59 -47.33
CA GLU A 220 11.50 48.38 -47.58
C GLU A 220 11.99 47.71 -46.29
N ALA A 221 12.28 48.47 -45.24
CA ALA A 221 12.56 47.91 -43.91
C ALA A 221 11.35 47.14 -43.36
N VAL A 222 10.15 47.74 -43.41
CA VAL A 222 8.89 47.05 -43.02
C VAL A 222 8.61 45.83 -43.90
N ARG A 223 8.92 45.88 -45.20
CA ARG A 223 8.82 44.70 -46.10
C ARG A 223 9.81 43.59 -45.74
N ALA A 224 11.02 43.93 -45.28
CA ALA A 224 11.99 42.96 -44.80
C ALA A 224 11.52 42.29 -43.48
N ASP A 225 11.00 43.07 -42.54
CA ASP A 225 10.44 42.56 -41.28
C ASP A 225 9.19 41.69 -41.51
N ILE A 226 8.31 42.05 -42.44
CA ILE A 226 7.17 41.20 -42.82
C ILE A 226 7.65 39.85 -43.35
N ARG A 227 8.59 39.82 -44.31
CA ARG A 227 9.15 38.57 -44.85
C ARG A 227 9.80 37.73 -43.75
N ARG A 228 10.52 38.37 -42.84
CA ARG A 228 11.12 37.71 -41.66
C ARG A 228 10.04 37.08 -40.79
N LEU A 229 9.02 37.83 -40.37
CA LEU A 229 7.92 37.33 -39.56
C LEU A 229 7.12 36.23 -40.27
N GLU A 230 6.97 36.29 -41.60
CA GLU A 230 6.37 35.22 -42.40
C GLU A 230 7.20 33.92 -42.34
N THR A 231 8.54 34.02 -42.47
CA THR A 231 9.41 32.84 -42.33
C THR A 231 9.45 32.28 -40.90
N GLU A 232 9.47 33.14 -39.88
CA GLU A 232 9.41 32.72 -38.48
C GLU A 232 8.06 32.05 -38.16
N ASN A 233 6.94 32.61 -38.63
CA ASN A 233 5.61 31.99 -38.53
C ASN A 233 5.52 30.66 -39.32
N GLY A 234 6.15 30.57 -40.49
CA GLY A 234 6.25 29.34 -41.27
C GLY A 234 6.99 28.24 -40.52
N ALA A 235 8.14 28.58 -39.92
CA ALA A 235 8.91 27.67 -39.08
C ALA A 235 8.14 27.21 -37.83
N LEU A 236 7.45 28.13 -37.14
CA LEU A 236 6.61 27.80 -35.98
C LEU A 236 5.42 26.89 -36.34
N ARG A 237 4.77 27.11 -37.49
CA ARG A 237 3.70 26.22 -37.99
C ARG A 237 4.25 24.84 -38.32
N ALA A 238 5.40 24.74 -38.98
CA ALA A 238 6.04 23.47 -39.30
C ALA A 238 6.51 22.72 -38.03
N ALA A 239 7.01 23.43 -37.02
CA ALA A 239 7.37 22.86 -35.72
C ALA A 239 6.13 22.35 -34.98
N GLY A 240 5.05 23.13 -34.91
CA GLY A 240 3.78 22.72 -34.30
C GLY A 240 3.09 21.56 -35.03
N GLN A 241 3.24 21.45 -36.36
CA GLN A 241 2.79 20.28 -37.11
C GLN A 241 3.62 19.04 -36.75
N LYS A 242 4.95 19.13 -36.78
CA LYS A 242 5.84 18.02 -36.36
C LYS A 242 5.57 17.57 -34.93
N GLN A 243 5.29 18.51 -34.02
CA GLN A 243 4.91 18.19 -32.65
C GLN A 243 3.62 17.35 -32.62
N ARG A 244 2.56 17.76 -33.32
CA ARG A 244 1.30 16.99 -33.44
C ARG A 244 1.51 15.61 -34.08
N GLU A 245 2.43 15.49 -35.04
CA GLU A 245 2.80 14.21 -35.64
C GLU A 245 3.55 13.30 -34.64
N THR A 246 4.42 13.86 -33.79
CA THR A 246 5.05 13.11 -32.68
C THR A 246 4.06 12.74 -31.57
N GLU A 247 3.13 13.63 -31.22
CA GLU A 247 2.07 13.37 -30.23
C GLU A 247 1.08 12.29 -30.75
N ALA A 248 0.72 12.34 -32.03
CA ALA A 248 -0.16 11.32 -32.64
C ALA A 248 0.52 9.95 -32.78
N THR A 249 1.83 9.90 -33.03
CA THR A 249 2.58 8.63 -33.06
C THR A 249 2.80 8.07 -31.66
N GLN A 250 3.11 8.91 -30.67
CA GLN A 250 3.13 8.49 -29.25
C GLN A 250 1.76 8.00 -28.78
N GLY A 251 0.68 8.68 -29.16
CA GLY A 251 -0.70 8.28 -28.88
C GLY A 251 -1.00 6.87 -29.38
N ARG A 252 -0.68 6.56 -30.65
CA ARG A 252 -0.84 5.21 -31.22
C ARG A 252 -0.03 4.15 -30.47
N VAL A 253 1.22 4.43 -30.11
CA VAL A 253 2.05 3.48 -29.34
C VAL A 253 1.46 3.22 -27.95
N LEU A 254 0.84 4.22 -27.32
CA LEU A 254 0.13 4.06 -26.05
C LEU A 254 -1.20 3.30 -26.23
N GLU A 255 -1.95 3.53 -27.31
CA GLU A 255 -3.17 2.78 -27.67
C GLU A 255 -2.86 1.30 -27.94
N GLU A 256 -1.83 1.02 -28.75
CA GLU A 256 -1.32 -0.33 -29.01
C GLU A 256 -0.90 -1.02 -27.70
N ARG A 257 -0.13 -0.33 -26.86
CA ARG A 257 0.33 -0.89 -25.57
C ARG A 257 -0.82 -1.12 -24.59
N ASN A 258 -1.83 -0.24 -24.56
CA ASN A 258 -3.04 -0.46 -23.77
C ASN A 258 -3.86 -1.64 -24.29
N ALA A 259 -3.94 -1.84 -25.61
CA ALA A 259 -4.59 -3.01 -26.22
C ALA A 259 -3.82 -4.32 -25.96
N GLU A 260 -2.49 -4.30 -25.89
CA GLU A 260 -1.69 -5.43 -25.39
C GLU A 260 -1.99 -5.73 -23.92
N LEU A 261 -1.95 -4.71 -23.05
CA LEU A 261 -2.22 -4.87 -21.63
C LEU A 261 -3.62 -5.43 -21.38
N GLN A 262 -4.65 -4.94 -22.08
CA GLN A 262 -6.00 -5.48 -22.00
C GLN A 262 -6.04 -6.96 -22.39
N LYS A 263 -5.38 -7.38 -23.49
CA LYS A 263 -5.28 -8.81 -23.86
C LYS A 263 -4.60 -9.65 -22.78
N THR A 264 -3.60 -9.12 -22.08
CA THR A 264 -2.97 -9.84 -20.95
C THR A 264 -3.89 -9.93 -19.73
N VAL A 265 -4.66 -8.89 -19.43
CA VAL A 265 -5.68 -8.91 -18.35
C VAL A 265 -6.80 -9.91 -18.69
N ASP A 266 -7.34 -9.87 -19.90
CA ASP A 266 -8.40 -10.80 -20.34
C ASP A 266 -7.92 -12.26 -20.30
N ARG A 267 -6.66 -12.50 -20.69
CA ARG A 267 -6.01 -13.82 -20.57
C ARG A 267 -5.88 -14.27 -19.12
N LEU A 268 -5.34 -13.44 -18.24
CA LEU A 268 -5.19 -13.78 -16.81
C LEU A 268 -6.55 -14.01 -16.13
N MET A 269 -7.58 -13.25 -16.53
CA MET A 269 -8.95 -13.46 -16.06
C MET A 269 -9.58 -14.75 -16.60
N ALA A 270 -9.18 -15.23 -17.78
CA ALA A 270 -9.57 -16.55 -18.29
C ALA A 270 -8.83 -17.68 -17.54
N GLU A 271 -7.51 -17.58 -17.38
CA GLU A 271 -6.69 -18.55 -16.63
C GLU A 271 -7.17 -18.68 -15.16
N ALA A 272 -7.50 -17.56 -14.51
CA ALA A 272 -8.10 -17.55 -13.17
C ALA A 272 -9.48 -18.24 -13.11
N ARG A 273 -10.31 -18.09 -14.15
CA ARG A 273 -11.61 -18.78 -14.25
C ARG A 273 -11.45 -20.29 -14.43
N GLU A 274 -10.49 -20.75 -15.22
CA GLU A 274 -10.23 -22.20 -15.35
C GLU A 274 -9.66 -22.77 -14.05
N HIS A 275 -8.73 -22.07 -13.38
CA HIS A 275 -8.26 -22.48 -12.05
C HIS A 275 -9.37 -22.53 -10.99
N GLN A 276 -10.36 -21.63 -11.05
CA GLN A 276 -11.54 -21.69 -10.18
C GLN A 276 -12.39 -22.95 -10.47
N LYS A 277 -12.69 -23.26 -11.74
CA LYS A 277 -13.39 -24.50 -12.12
C LYS A 277 -12.62 -25.75 -11.71
N GLU A 278 -11.29 -25.74 -11.84
CA GLU A 278 -10.44 -26.83 -11.37
C GLU A 278 -10.53 -26.99 -9.84
N ALA A 279 -10.50 -25.89 -9.08
CA ALA A 279 -10.65 -25.91 -7.63
C ALA A 279 -12.03 -26.45 -7.21
N GLU A 280 -13.08 -26.07 -7.91
CA GLU A 280 -14.44 -26.58 -7.72
C GLU A 280 -14.53 -28.09 -8.04
N SER A 281 -14.03 -28.54 -9.18
CA SER A 281 -13.98 -29.98 -9.52
C SER A 281 -13.09 -30.78 -8.56
N ARG A 282 -12.00 -30.21 -8.03
CA ARG A 282 -11.18 -30.82 -6.96
C ARG A 282 -11.99 -30.93 -5.66
N LYS A 283 -12.77 -29.92 -5.30
CA LYS A 283 -13.66 -29.92 -4.12
C LYS A 283 -14.77 -30.96 -4.25
N GLU A 284 -15.39 -31.10 -5.42
CA GLU A 284 -16.36 -32.16 -5.71
C GLU A 284 -15.74 -33.56 -5.55
N ARG A 285 -14.55 -33.78 -6.14
CA ARG A 285 -13.82 -35.06 -6.00
C ARG A 285 -13.46 -35.37 -4.54
N LEU A 286 -13.06 -34.36 -3.76
CA LEU A 286 -12.82 -34.52 -2.33
C LEU A 286 -14.08 -34.91 -1.57
N SER A 287 -15.22 -34.25 -1.84
CA SER A 287 -16.51 -34.62 -1.23
C SER A 287 -16.98 -36.02 -1.64
N GLN A 288 -16.73 -36.45 -2.88
CA GLN A 288 -16.96 -37.82 -3.33
C GLN A 288 -16.07 -38.83 -2.57
N LEU A 289 -14.78 -38.51 -2.37
CA LEU A 289 -13.85 -39.35 -1.60
C LEU A 289 -14.21 -39.40 -0.11
N GLU A 290 -14.72 -38.32 0.47
CA GLU A 290 -15.27 -38.30 1.83
C GLU A 290 -16.52 -39.19 1.94
N GLY A 291 -17.45 -39.10 0.98
CA GLY A 291 -18.61 -39.99 0.91
C GLY A 291 -18.24 -41.48 0.72
N LEU A 292 -17.14 -41.76 0.01
CA LEU A 292 -16.58 -43.12 -0.09
C LEU A 292 -15.88 -43.58 1.20
N ARG A 293 -15.21 -42.67 1.93
CA ARG A 293 -14.62 -42.96 3.25
C ARG A 293 -15.68 -43.29 4.29
N VAL A 294 -16.81 -42.57 4.32
CA VAL A 294 -17.95 -42.89 5.19
C VAL A 294 -18.47 -44.30 4.88
N LYS A 295 -18.76 -44.60 3.60
CA LYS A 295 -19.19 -45.95 3.19
C LYS A 295 -18.17 -47.05 3.51
N LEU A 296 -16.88 -46.75 3.47
CA LEU A 296 -15.83 -47.71 3.88
C LEU A 296 -15.85 -47.94 5.39
N ALA A 297 -16.07 -46.90 6.21
CA ALA A 297 -16.25 -47.04 7.65
C ALA A 297 -17.52 -47.83 7.99
N ASP A 298 -18.64 -47.58 7.30
CA ASP A 298 -19.88 -48.36 7.43
C ASP A 298 -19.64 -49.84 7.10
N MET A 299 -18.95 -50.14 6.00
CA MET A 299 -18.56 -51.52 5.65
C MET A 299 -17.59 -52.15 6.65
N GLN A 300 -16.72 -51.37 7.32
CA GLN A 300 -15.86 -51.88 8.39
C GLN A 300 -16.65 -52.21 9.65
N VAL A 301 -17.68 -51.41 9.99
CA VAL A 301 -18.61 -51.72 11.09
C VAL A 301 -19.43 -52.97 10.77
N GLU A 302 -19.96 -53.11 9.55
CA GLU A 302 -20.65 -54.33 9.12
C GLU A 302 -19.71 -55.55 9.07
N HIS A 303 -18.46 -55.39 8.65
CA HIS A 303 -17.48 -56.47 8.71
C HIS A 303 -17.20 -56.90 10.16
N GLY A 304 -17.13 -55.95 11.10
CA GLY A 304 -17.05 -56.23 12.54
C GLY A 304 -18.28 -57.00 13.06
N ARG A 305 -19.49 -56.61 12.65
CA ARG A 305 -20.75 -57.33 12.97
C ARG A 305 -20.75 -58.75 12.39
N ILE A 306 -20.25 -58.93 11.17
CA ILE A 306 -20.11 -60.24 10.54
C ILE A 306 -19.08 -61.10 11.28
N GLN A 307 -17.98 -60.52 11.78
CA GLN A 307 -17.00 -61.23 12.61
C GLN A 307 -17.60 -61.67 13.95
N THR A 308 -18.35 -60.81 14.66
CA THR A 308 -19.00 -61.21 15.93
C THR A 308 -20.07 -62.28 15.69
N LEU A 309 -20.92 -62.13 14.69
CA LEU A 309 -21.93 -63.13 14.32
C LEU A 309 -21.28 -64.46 13.88
N SER A 310 -20.14 -64.43 13.19
CA SER A 310 -19.41 -65.65 12.81
C SER A 310 -18.86 -66.38 14.03
N ARG A 311 -18.30 -65.62 15.00
CA ARG A 311 -17.83 -66.16 16.28
C ARG A 311 -18.99 -66.74 17.11
N GLU A 312 -20.10 -66.02 17.23
CA GLU A 312 -21.30 -66.50 17.94
C GLU A 312 -21.84 -67.80 17.30
N LEU A 313 -21.76 -67.92 15.97
CA LEU A 313 -22.15 -69.11 15.22
C LEU A 313 -21.15 -70.28 15.43
N GLU A 314 -19.86 -70.01 15.55
CA GLU A 314 -18.84 -71.01 15.93
C GLU A 314 -19.01 -71.48 17.39
N GLU A 315 -19.25 -70.56 18.33
CA GLU A 315 -19.55 -70.90 19.72
C GLU A 315 -20.84 -71.71 19.84
N ALA A 316 -21.89 -71.36 19.09
CA ALA A 316 -23.13 -72.12 19.00
C ALA A 316 -22.97 -73.50 18.33
N ARG A 317 -22.06 -73.64 17.34
CA ARG A 317 -21.69 -74.96 16.78
C ARG A 317 -20.98 -75.82 17.82
N ALA A 318 -20.02 -75.25 18.55
CA ALA A 318 -19.31 -75.96 19.62
C ALA A 318 -20.23 -76.32 20.80
N GLU A 319 -21.29 -75.54 21.06
CA GLU A 319 -22.35 -75.91 22.00
C GLU A 319 -23.21 -77.06 21.44
N ALA A 320 -23.63 -76.99 20.17
CA ALA A 320 -24.40 -78.06 19.52
C ALA A 320 -23.62 -79.38 19.43
N GLU A 321 -22.30 -79.35 19.24
CA GLU A 321 -21.44 -80.54 19.28
C GLU A 321 -21.27 -81.10 20.69
N ARG A 322 -21.20 -80.25 21.72
CA ARG A 322 -21.26 -80.70 23.13
C ARG A 322 -22.61 -81.32 23.46
N CYS A 323 -23.73 -80.74 23.01
CA CYS A 323 -25.05 -81.34 23.15
C CYS A 323 -25.13 -82.72 22.48
N ARG A 324 -24.67 -82.88 21.23
CA ARG A 324 -24.62 -84.19 20.56
C ARG A 324 -23.73 -85.20 21.29
N GLY A 325 -22.62 -84.74 21.88
CA GLY A 325 -21.76 -85.58 22.72
C GLY A 325 -22.50 -86.11 23.95
N LEU A 326 -23.23 -85.23 24.65
CA LEU A 326 -24.08 -85.59 25.79
C LEU A 326 -25.28 -86.46 25.38
N GLU A 327 -25.91 -86.22 24.24
CA GLU A 327 -26.97 -87.07 23.67
C GLU A 327 -26.45 -88.48 23.38
N ALA A 328 -25.27 -88.60 22.78
CA ALA A 328 -24.63 -89.89 22.54
C ALA A 328 -24.22 -90.59 23.84
N GLU A 329 -23.70 -89.85 24.84
CA GLU A 329 -23.40 -90.38 26.17
C GLU A 329 -24.67 -90.92 26.84
N ILE A 330 -25.76 -90.13 26.86
CA ILE A 330 -27.09 -90.53 27.36
C ILE A 330 -27.61 -91.77 26.64
N GLU A 331 -27.46 -91.86 25.31
CA GLU A 331 -27.81 -93.08 24.56
C GLU A 331 -26.98 -94.29 25.02
N THR A 332 -25.66 -94.14 25.20
CA THR A 332 -24.82 -95.26 25.68
C THR A 332 -25.14 -95.68 27.11
N LEU A 333 -25.41 -94.72 28.00
CA LEU A 333 -25.85 -94.99 29.37
C LEU A 333 -27.23 -95.67 29.40
N HIS A 334 -28.14 -95.26 28.52
CA HIS A 334 -29.45 -95.89 28.39
C HIS A 334 -29.35 -97.32 27.84
N ARG A 335 -28.53 -97.55 26.80
CA ARG A 335 -28.24 -98.90 26.30
C ARG A 335 -27.62 -99.79 27.37
N ALA A 336 -26.61 -99.30 28.10
CA ALA A 336 -25.98 -100.03 29.21
C ALA A 336 -26.98 -100.35 30.35
N ALA A 337 -27.90 -99.43 30.66
CA ALA A 337 -28.95 -99.67 31.64
C ALA A 337 -29.96 -100.75 31.18
N MET A 338 -30.32 -100.76 29.89
CA MET A 338 -31.18 -101.79 29.30
C MET A 338 -30.49 -103.17 29.22
N GLU A 339 -29.19 -103.20 28.93
CA GLU A 339 -28.35 -104.41 29.00
C GLU A 339 -28.24 -104.93 30.44
N GLN A 340 -28.05 -104.04 31.43
CA GLN A 340 -28.03 -104.40 32.85
C GLN A 340 -29.41 -104.90 33.32
N GLN A 341 -30.51 -104.30 32.85
CA GLN A 341 -31.88 -104.73 33.17
C GLN A 341 -32.17 -106.12 32.59
N THR A 342 -31.83 -106.36 31.31
CA THR A 342 -32.05 -107.66 30.66
C THR A 342 -31.16 -108.76 31.24
N ALA A 343 -29.91 -108.46 31.58
CA ALA A 343 -29.05 -109.37 32.34
C ALA A 343 -29.61 -109.69 33.74
N GLY A 344 -30.20 -108.68 34.41
CA GLY A 344 -30.92 -108.85 35.67
C GLY A 344 -32.13 -109.78 35.55
N GLN A 345 -32.96 -109.58 34.52
CA GLN A 345 -34.11 -110.43 34.21
C GLN A 345 -33.70 -111.88 33.89
N ALA A 346 -32.65 -112.07 33.06
CA ALA A 346 -32.12 -113.40 32.76
C ALA A 346 -31.61 -114.12 34.03
N ARG A 347 -30.92 -113.40 34.92
CA ARG A 347 -30.47 -113.93 36.22
C ARG A 347 -31.64 -114.27 37.14
N GLN A 348 -32.71 -113.48 37.14
CA GLN A 348 -33.92 -113.78 37.91
C GLN A 348 -34.63 -115.04 37.38
N GLN A 349 -34.80 -115.17 36.06
CA GLN A 349 -35.37 -116.38 35.45
C GLN A 349 -34.56 -117.64 35.77
N GLU A 350 -33.23 -117.54 35.83
CA GLU A 350 -32.37 -118.66 36.21
C GLU A 350 -32.51 -119.05 37.69
N LEU A 351 -32.63 -118.06 38.59
CA LEU A 351 -32.95 -118.30 40.00
C LEU A 351 -34.35 -118.92 40.18
N GLU A 352 -35.33 -118.53 39.36
CA GLU A 352 -36.67 -119.13 39.36
C GLU A 352 -36.65 -120.60 38.91
N LYS A 353 -35.90 -120.96 37.86
CA LYS A 353 -35.67 -122.37 37.47
C LYS A 353 -35.03 -123.18 38.60
N GLN A 354 -33.99 -122.62 39.25
CA GLN A 354 -33.31 -123.26 40.37
C GLN A 354 -34.26 -123.46 41.57
N ALA A 355 -35.12 -122.47 41.86
CA ALA A 355 -36.13 -122.59 42.91
C ALA A 355 -37.21 -123.65 42.60
N VAL A 356 -37.60 -123.84 41.33
CA VAL A 356 -38.50 -124.93 40.91
C VAL A 356 -37.82 -126.29 41.09
N SER A 357 -36.58 -126.45 40.60
CA SER A 357 -35.79 -127.68 40.78
C SER A 357 -35.59 -128.06 42.26
N LEU A 358 -35.34 -127.07 43.12
CA LEU A 358 -35.23 -127.28 44.56
C LEU A 358 -36.56 -127.71 45.19
N ARG A 359 -37.71 -127.17 44.76
CA ARG A 359 -39.03 -127.65 45.24
C ARG A 359 -39.27 -129.11 44.87
N GLU A 360 -38.97 -129.52 43.64
CA GLU A 360 -39.11 -130.91 43.22
C GLU A 360 -38.25 -131.88 44.05
N THR A 361 -37.00 -131.51 44.39
CA THR A 361 -36.15 -132.35 45.23
C THR A 361 -36.65 -132.42 46.67
N VAL A 362 -37.12 -131.31 47.24
CA VAL A 362 -37.71 -131.27 48.59
C VAL A 362 -38.98 -132.12 48.69
N ASP A 363 -39.85 -132.12 47.69
CA ASP A 363 -41.09 -132.90 47.74
C ASP A 363 -40.86 -134.41 47.49
N ARG A 364 -39.80 -134.80 46.74
CA ARG A 364 -39.31 -136.20 46.73
C ARG A 364 -38.82 -136.63 48.11
N LEU A 365 -37.99 -135.82 48.78
CA LEU A 365 -37.48 -136.13 50.12
C LEU A 365 -38.60 -136.26 51.17
N LYS A 366 -39.66 -135.42 51.11
CA LYS A 366 -40.85 -135.57 51.95
C LYS A 366 -41.60 -136.88 51.70
N ALA A 367 -41.65 -137.36 50.46
CA ALA A 367 -42.33 -138.61 50.11
C ALA A 367 -41.61 -139.84 50.69
N ASP A 368 -40.27 -139.85 50.68
CA ASP A 368 -39.48 -140.96 51.23
C ASP A 368 -39.39 -140.92 52.76
N ALA A 369 -39.33 -139.73 53.38
CA ALA A 369 -39.42 -139.60 54.83
C ALA A 369 -40.72 -140.20 55.40
N ARG A 370 -41.86 -140.04 54.70
CA ARG A 370 -43.15 -140.64 55.07
C ARG A 370 -43.15 -142.17 55.02
N LYS A 371 -42.33 -142.79 54.15
CA LYS A 371 -42.20 -144.26 54.11
C LYS A 371 -41.41 -144.81 55.31
N GLN A 372 -40.41 -144.06 55.78
CA GLN A 372 -39.55 -144.48 56.90
C GLN A 372 -40.30 -144.48 58.24
N VAL A 373 -41.15 -143.48 58.50
CA VAL A 373 -41.93 -143.39 59.75
C VAL A 373 -42.83 -144.63 59.92
N LEU A 374 -43.53 -145.06 58.86
CA LEU A 374 -44.41 -146.23 58.88
C LEU A 374 -43.67 -147.56 59.09
N ALA A 375 -42.35 -147.60 58.94
CA ALA A 375 -41.54 -148.81 59.19
C ALA A 375 -41.05 -148.91 60.65
N GLU A 376 -40.82 -147.78 61.33
CA GLU A 376 -40.35 -147.76 62.72
C GLU A 376 -41.49 -148.02 63.73
N GLU A 377 -42.73 -147.63 63.42
CA GLU A 377 -43.90 -147.90 64.27
C GLU A 377 -44.17 -149.42 64.41
N ALA A 378 -43.84 -150.23 63.40
CA ALA A 378 -43.95 -151.68 63.46
C ALA A 378 -42.98 -152.31 64.48
N ARG A 379 -41.70 -151.89 64.46
CA ARG A 379 -40.64 -152.41 65.35
C ARG A 379 -40.87 -152.14 66.82
N ARG A 380 -41.52 -151.01 67.14
CA ARG A 380 -41.73 -150.58 68.53
C ARG A 380 -42.58 -151.53 69.36
N ASN A 381 -43.47 -152.29 68.70
CA ASN A 381 -44.41 -153.20 69.37
C ASN A 381 -43.78 -154.55 69.78
N GLU A 382 -42.75 -155.03 69.08
CA GLU A 382 -42.05 -156.28 69.45
C GLU A 382 -41.21 -156.12 70.73
N VAL A 383 -40.58 -154.95 70.93
CA VAL A 383 -39.66 -154.70 72.05
C VAL A 383 -40.37 -154.75 73.41
N GLN A 384 -41.66 -154.39 73.50
CA GLN A 384 -42.43 -154.46 74.75
C GLN A 384 -42.66 -155.90 75.24
N ALA A 385 -42.68 -156.90 74.35
CA ALA A 385 -42.90 -158.29 74.75
C ALA A 385 -41.70 -158.91 75.48
N LEU A 386 -40.47 -158.54 75.09
CA LEU A 386 -39.23 -159.18 75.56
C LEU A 386 -38.78 -158.72 76.96
N GLN A 387 -39.18 -157.53 77.41
CA GLN A 387 -38.82 -157.04 78.76
C GLN A 387 -39.51 -157.80 79.92
N GLY A 388 -40.55 -158.59 79.64
CA GLY A 388 -41.25 -159.38 80.67
C GLY A 388 -40.45 -160.57 81.21
N GLN A 389 -39.58 -161.18 80.41
CA GLN A 389 -38.94 -162.47 80.70
C GLN A 389 -37.62 -162.36 81.48
N LEU A 390 -37.03 -161.17 81.60
CA LEU A 390 -35.70 -160.99 82.22
C LEU A 390 -35.71 -160.98 83.76
N LYS A 391 -36.88 -160.84 84.39
CA LYS A 391 -37.01 -160.62 85.85
C LYS A 391 -37.04 -161.89 86.71
N THR A 392 -37.08 -163.07 86.11
CA THR A 392 -37.25 -164.36 86.83
C THR A 392 -35.97 -165.21 86.93
N LEU A 393 -34.86 -164.81 86.29
CA LEU A 393 -33.64 -165.63 86.14
C LEU A 393 -32.42 -165.15 86.94
N GLN A 394 -32.57 -164.16 87.82
CA GLN A 394 -31.46 -163.62 88.64
C GLN A 394 -31.50 -164.06 90.12
N ALA A 395 -32.41 -164.95 90.51
CA ALA A 395 -32.62 -165.34 91.92
C ALA A 395 -31.96 -166.67 92.35
N GLU A 396 -31.38 -167.44 91.42
CA GLU A 396 -30.96 -168.85 91.67
C GLU A 396 -29.44 -169.11 91.58
N HIS A 397 -28.60 -168.07 91.47
CA HIS A 397 -27.17 -168.23 91.13
C HIS A 397 -26.15 -167.89 92.24
N GLU A 398 -26.56 -167.79 93.51
CA GLU A 398 -25.63 -167.45 94.61
C GLU A 398 -24.80 -168.61 95.17
N GLN A 399 -25.19 -169.89 94.98
CA GLN A 399 -24.96 -170.88 96.05
C GLN A 399 -24.39 -172.27 95.65
N VAL A 400 -23.54 -172.39 94.62
CA VAL A 400 -23.07 -173.73 94.15
C VAL A 400 -21.54 -173.99 94.14
N GLN A 401 -20.68 -173.07 93.67
CA GLN A 401 -19.30 -173.46 93.28
C GLN A 401 -18.11 -172.75 93.96
N THR A 402 -18.27 -172.33 95.20
CA THR A 402 -17.13 -172.19 96.13
C THR A 402 -16.81 -173.54 96.79
N LEU A 403 -16.00 -174.40 96.12
CA LEU A 403 -15.09 -175.44 96.67
C LEU A 403 -14.76 -176.57 95.66
N GLN A 404 -14.05 -176.23 94.57
CA GLN A 404 -13.03 -177.14 93.99
C GLN A 404 -11.71 -176.37 93.81
N SER A 405 -11.24 -175.84 94.92
CA SER A 405 -9.95 -175.17 95.03
C SER A 405 -8.83 -176.19 95.23
N GLU A 406 -7.96 -176.37 94.23
CA GLU A 406 -6.50 -176.31 94.47
C GLU A 406 -5.69 -176.20 93.16
N GLY A 407 -5.09 -175.02 92.96
CA GLY A 407 -3.90 -174.83 92.11
C GLY A 407 -4.04 -174.99 90.59
N ALA A 408 -3.01 -174.67 89.80
CA ALA A 408 -1.83 -173.82 90.06
C ALA A 408 -1.09 -173.58 88.73
N ALA A 409 -0.38 -172.48 88.47
CA ALA A 409 -0.31 -171.15 89.10
C ALA A 409 0.56 -170.25 88.18
N GLN A 410 0.32 -168.94 87.98
CA GLN A 410 -0.87 -168.11 88.22
C GLN A 410 -0.73 -166.75 87.48
N GLN A 411 -1.58 -165.76 87.79
CA GLN A 411 -1.43 -164.34 87.44
C GLN A 411 -1.50 -163.96 85.95
N LYS A 412 -2.64 -164.34 85.33
CA LYS A 412 -3.25 -163.59 84.21
C LYS A 412 -4.58 -163.00 84.71
N GLN A 413 -4.99 -161.86 84.12
CA GLN A 413 -6.19 -161.04 84.42
C GLN A 413 -6.18 -160.20 85.71
N LEU A 414 -6.39 -158.88 85.54
CA LEU A 414 -7.36 -157.98 86.22
C LEU A 414 -6.95 -156.51 85.95
N ALA A 415 -6.99 -155.95 84.74
CA ALA A 415 -7.85 -156.15 83.56
C ALA A 415 -9.30 -155.60 83.63
N SER A 416 -9.77 -155.03 84.75
CA SER A 416 -11.15 -154.46 84.83
C SER A 416 -11.48 -153.58 86.06
N ARG A 417 -10.56 -152.79 86.65
CA ARG A 417 -10.85 -152.07 87.92
C ARG A 417 -10.33 -150.63 88.15
N LEU A 418 -9.97 -149.86 87.11
CA LEU A 418 -9.78 -148.41 87.31
C LEU A 418 -10.16 -147.54 86.10
N GLU A 419 -11.37 -147.80 85.57
CA GLU A 419 -12.09 -146.93 84.63
C GLU A 419 -12.62 -145.63 85.29
N ALA A 420 -11.85 -145.05 86.23
CA ALA A 420 -12.05 -143.69 86.72
C ALA A 420 -11.32 -142.65 85.84
N ALA A 421 -10.48 -143.10 84.89
CA ALA A 421 -9.75 -142.23 83.97
C ALA A 421 -10.54 -141.85 82.69
N GLY A 422 -11.70 -142.47 82.42
CA GLY A 422 -12.45 -142.28 81.17
C GLY A 422 -13.17 -140.93 81.05
N GLN A 423 -13.49 -140.27 82.16
CA GLN A 423 -14.30 -139.04 82.18
C GLN A 423 -13.57 -137.81 81.61
N THR A 424 -12.24 -137.84 81.50
CA THR A 424 -11.45 -136.74 80.91
C THR A 424 -11.41 -136.78 79.37
N GLY A 425 -11.70 -137.93 78.74
CA GLY A 425 -11.65 -138.07 77.28
C GLY A 425 -12.75 -137.31 76.54
N GLN A 426 -13.99 -137.35 77.05
CA GLN A 426 -15.14 -136.72 76.41
C GLN A 426 -15.09 -135.18 76.46
N GLU A 427 -14.37 -134.60 77.42
CA GLU A 427 -14.17 -133.16 77.50
C GLU A 427 -13.06 -132.65 76.58
N LEU A 428 -12.06 -133.49 76.28
CA LEU A 428 -11.04 -133.22 75.26
C LEU A 428 -11.61 -133.31 73.83
N VAL A 429 -12.48 -134.28 73.54
CA VAL A 429 -13.16 -134.39 72.23
C VAL A 429 -14.01 -133.16 71.95
N ARG A 430 -14.83 -132.69 72.91
CA ARG A 430 -15.62 -131.45 72.75
C ARG A 430 -14.76 -130.21 72.52
N LYS A 431 -13.59 -130.11 73.16
CA LYS A 431 -12.65 -128.98 72.96
C LYS A 431 -11.93 -129.08 71.61
N LEU A 432 -11.67 -130.29 71.11
CA LEU A 432 -11.19 -130.52 69.73
C LEU A 432 -12.25 -130.15 68.68
N GLU A 433 -13.50 -130.56 68.85
CA GLU A 433 -14.61 -130.21 67.95
C GLU A 433 -14.84 -128.69 67.88
N GLN A 434 -14.76 -127.97 69.02
CA GLN A 434 -14.75 -126.50 69.01
C GLN A 434 -13.51 -125.91 68.32
N SER A 435 -12.33 -126.51 68.47
CA SER A 435 -11.12 -126.04 67.78
C SER A 435 -11.19 -126.21 66.25
N VAL A 436 -11.86 -127.25 65.75
CA VAL A 436 -12.05 -127.49 64.32
C VAL A 436 -13.02 -126.47 63.72
N LEU A 437 -14.12 -126.14 64.41
CA LEU A 437 -15.03 -125.06 63.98
C LEU A 437 -14.32 -123.70 63.92
N ILE A 438 -13.44 -123.42 64.90
CA ILE A 438 -12.66 -122.18 64.93
C ILE A 438 -11.60 -122.15 63.81
N MET A 439 -10.91 -123.26 63.54
CA MET A 439 -10.00 -123.35 62.39
C MET A 439 -10.71 -123.11 61.06
N GLN A 440 -11.89 -123.70 60.84
CA GLN A 440 -12.64 -123.48 59.59
C GLN A 440 -13.09 -122.02 59.41
N SER A 441 -13.51 -121.34 60.49
CA SER A 441 -13.80 -119.90 60.42
C SER A 441 -12.56 -119.05 60.12
N LEU A 442 -11.38 -119.43 60.66
CA LEU A 442 -10.11 -118.76 60.40
C LEU A 442 -9.54 -119.06 59.01
N GLU A 443 -9.91 -120.18 58.38
CA GLU A 443 -9.59 -120.49 56.98
C GLU A 443 -10.44 -119.65 56.02
N ASP A 444 -11.75 -119.52 56.25
CA ASP A 444 -12.62 -118.64 55.46
C ASP A 444 -12.25 -117.16 55.61
N GLU A 445 -11.90 -116.70 56.82
CA GLU A 445 -11.33 -115.36 57.01
C GLU A 445 -9.95 -115.24 56.35
N ASN A 446 -9.10 -116.27 56.33
CA ASN A 446 -7.84 -116.25 55.58
C ASN A 446 -8.06 -116.11 54.07
N VAL A 447 -9.05 -116.80 53.48
CA VAL A 447 -9.35 -116.69 52.05
C VAL A 447 -9.93 -115.31 51.72
N ARG A 448 -10.74 -114.73 52.62
CA ARG A 448 -11.27 -113.38 52.49
C ARG A 448 -10.18 -112.31 52.62
N LEU A 449 -9.29 -112.45 53.60
CA LEU A 449 -8.12 -111.59 53.80
C LEU A 449 -7.12 -111.72 52.64
N LYS A 450 -6.87 -112.92 52.09
CA LYS A 450 -5.97 -113.09 50.93
C LYS A 450 -6.50 -112.43 49.65
N ARG A 451 -7.83 -112.35 49.46
CA ARG A 451 -8.42 -111.51 48.39
C ARG A 451 -8.28 -110.02 48.70
N SER A 452 -8.60 -109.60 49.93
CA SER A 452 -8.43 -108.19 50.35
C SER A 452 -6.96 -107.73 50.32
N LEU A 453 -6.01 -108.64 50.55
CA LEU A 453 -4.58 -108.36 50.50
C LEU A 453 -4.15 -108.18 49.04
N LYS A 454 -4.55 -109.08 48.14
CA LYS A 454 -4.26 -108.94 46.70
C LYS A 454 -4.86 -107.67 46.09
N GLU A 455 -6.08 -107.31 46.47
CA GLU A 455 -6.70 -106.02 46.08
C GLU A 455 -5.99 -104.80 46.70
N SER A 456 -5.28 -104.96 47.82
CA SER A 456 -4.46 -103.89 48.42
C SER A 456 -3.04 -103.84 47.83
N GLU A 457 -2.47 -104.99 47.44
CA GLU A 457 -1.20 -105.10 46.73
C GLU A 457 -1.31 -104.54 45.31
N GLU A 458 -2.40 -104.82 44.60
CA GLU A 458 -2.67 -104.23 43.27
C GLU A 458 -2.93 -102.72 43.37
N LYS A 459 -3.56 -102.23 44.45
CA LYS A 459 -3.68 -100.79 44.73
C LYS A 459 -2.35 -100.16 45.15
N LEU A 460 -1.49 -100.85 45.90
CA LEU A 460 -0.15 -100.39 46.26
C LEU A 460 0.80 -100.40 45.05
N ALA A 461 0.65 -101.33 44.10
CA ALA A 461 1.37 -101.31 42.83
C ALA A 461 0.94 -100.12 41.97
N ALA A 462 -0.37 -99.85 41.87
CA ALA A 462 -0.86 -98.62 41.22
C ALA A 462 -0.38 -97.35 41.95
N GLN A 463 -0.36 -97.36 43.29
CA GLN A 463 0.15 -96.25 44.09
C GLN A 463 1.66 -96.07 43.94
N ALA A 464 2.46 -97.13 43.74
CA ALA A 464 3.88 -97.04 43.46
C ALA A 464 4.16 -96.44 42.06
N VAL A 465 3.34 -96.78 41.05
CA VAL A 465 3.39 -96.15 39.73
C VAL A 465 2.97 -94.67 39.80
N ILE A 466 2.05 -94.30 40.69
CA ILE A 466 1.70 -92.89 40.96
C ILE A 466 2.83 -92.18 41.72
N VAL A 467 3.42 -92.79 42.76
CA VAL A 467 4.51 -92.20 43.55
C VAL A 467 5.75 -91.98 42.68
N GLY A 468 6.21 -92.98 41.91
CA GLY A 468 7.35 -92.78 41.00
C GLY A 468 7.08 -91.74 39.90
N ARG A 469 5.81 -91.50 39.54
CA ARG A 469 5.40 -90.43 38.62
C ARG A 469 5.28 -89.06 39.31
N VAL A 470 4.97 -89.03 40.60
CA VAL A 470 5.04 -87.81 41.44
C VAL A 470 6.49 -87.45 41.69
N GLU A 471 7.37 -88.39 42.07
CA GLU A 471 8.81 -88.16 42.25
C GLU A 471 9.46 -87.66 40.95
N HIS A 472 9.07 -88.19 39.79
CA HIS A 472 9.52 -87.69 38.48
C HIS A 472 9.02 -86.26 38.21
N LEU A 473 7.75 -85.96 38.51
CA LEU A 473 7.17 -84.61 38.37
C LEU A 473 7.69 -83.62 39.44
N GLU A 474 8.15 -84.08 40.60
CA GLU A 474 8.80 -83.27 41.63
C GLU A 474 10.26 -82.98 41.29
N ALA A 475 10.96 -83.93 40.64
CA ALA A 475 12.26 -83.69 40.02
C ALA A 475 12.15 -82.67 38.87
N GLU A 476 11.19 -82.84 37.94
CA GLU A 476 10.91 -81.86 36.88
C GLU A 476 10.48 -80.50 37.46
N ASN A 477 9.70 -80.46 38.55
CA ASN A 477 9.39 -79.20 39.25
C ASN A 477 10.62 -78.60 39.95
N GLY A 478 11.59 -79.41 40.39
CA GLY A 478 12.87 -78.97 40.91
C GLY A 478 13.68 -78.26 39.83
N GLU A 479 13.86 -78.91 38.68
CA GLU A 479 14.56 -78.35 37.52
C GLU A 479 13.85 -77.11 36.96
N LEU A 480 12.51 -77.12 36.87
CA LEU A 480 11.72 -75.96 36.45
C LEU A 480 11.79 -74.79 37.45
N LYS A 481 11.86 -75.04 38.76
CA LYS A 481 12.11 -73.98 39.76
C LYS A 481 13.55 -73.44 39.67
N GLN A 482 14.53 -74.30 39.38
CA GLN A 482 15.92 -73.88 39.16
C GLN A 482 16.06 -73.06 37.87
N ALA A 483 15.32 -73.41 36.80
CA ALA A 483 15.19 -72.63 35.59
C ALA A 483 14.48 -71.28 35.82
N GLN A 484 13.39 -71.25 36.61
CA GLN A 484 12.72 -70.00 37.00
C GLN A 484 13.60 -69.08 37.85
N ALA A 485 14.49 -69.64 38.70
CA ALA A 485 15.52 -68.87 39.38
C ALA A 485 16.57 -68.29 38.40
N GLY A 486 16.92 -69.04 37.35
CA GLY A 486 17.73 -68.52 36.23
C GLY A 486 17.08 -67.32 35.53
N PHE A 487 15.79 -67.43 35.19
CA PHE A 487 15.03 -66.36 34.54
C PHE A 487 14.84 -65.10 35.41
N ALA A 488 14.99 -65.19 36.74
CA ALA A 488 15.05 -64.01 37.60
C ALA A 488 16.33 -63.20 37.33
N GLY A 489 17.49 -63.86 37.33
CA GLY A 489 18.78 -63.24 37.01
C GLY A 489 18.89 -62.76 35.56
N GLU A 490 18.21 -63.41 34.61
CA GLU A 490 18.15 -62.92 33.22
C GLU A 490 17.24 -61.70 33.07
N ARG A 491 16.15 -61.58 33.83
CA ARG A 491 15.32 -60.37 33.87
C ARG A 491 16.07 -59.19 34.49
N GLU A 492 16.89 -59.44 35.50
CA GLU A 492 17.75 -58.42 36.13
C GLU A 492 18.82 -57.93 35.14
N ARG A 493 19.50 -58.85 34.44
CA ARG A 493 20.40 -58.51 33.32
C ARG A 493 19.70 -57.79 32.16
N HIS A 494 18.44 -58.13 31.86
CA HIS A 494 17.65 -57.43 30.84
C HIS A 494 17.28 -56.00 31.29
N ALA A 495 17.00 -55.78 32.57
CA ALA A 495 16.78 -54.45 33.13
C ALA A 495 18.07 -53.60 33.05
N GLU A 496 19.23 -54.17 33.46
CA GLU A 496 20.53 -53.52 33.27
C GLU A 496 20.84 -53.23 31.80
N ALA A 497 20.50 -54.16 30.89
CA ALA A 497 20.70 -53.97 29.45
C ALA A 497 19.80 -52.86 28.88
N VAL A 498 18.55 -52.74 29.35
CA VAL A 498 17.62 -51.67 28.92
C VAL A 498 18.05 -50.30 29.47
N GLU A 499 18.53 -50.21 30.70
CA GLU A 499 19.11 -48.96 31.22
C GLU A 499 20.45 -48.61 30.56
N ARG A 500 21.27 -49.61 30.17
CA ARG A 500 22.45 -49.39 29.31
C ARG A 500 22.08 -48.93 27.91
N ILE A 501 21.00 -49.45 27.32
CA ILE A 501 20.47 -48.95 26.04
C ILE A 501 19.99 -47.51 26.18
N ARG A 502 19.22 -47.15 27.22
CA ARG A 502 18.78 -45.77 27.48
C ARG A 502 19.93 -44.79 27.69
N THR A 503 20.98 -45.20 28.41
CA THR A 503 22.16 -44.36 28.61
C THR A 503 22.98 -44.22 27.31
N LEU A 504 23.11 -45.28 26.52
CA LEU A 504 23.71 -45.21 25.18
C LEU A 504 22.86 -44.42 24.16
N GLU A 505 21.54 -44.39 24.28
CA GLU A 505 20.64 -43.53 23.50
C GLU A 505 20.82 -42.05 23.91
N GLY A 506 20.96 -41.78 25.21
CA GLY A 506 21.31 -40.45 25.72
C GLY A 506 22.69 -39.97 25.25
N GLU A 507 23.71 -40.83 25.33
CA GLU A 507 25.04 -40.55 24.77
C GLU A 507 25.01 -40.42 23.25
N GLY A 508 24.16 -41.19 22.56
CA GLY A 508 23.91 -41.09 21.12
C GLY A 508 23.34 -39.72 20.73
N VAL A 509 22.36 -39.21 21.47
CA VAL A 509 21.82 -37.85 21.27
C VAL A 509 22.88 -36.78 21.53
N VAL A 510 23.71 -36.93 22.58
CA VAL A 510 24.82 -36.01 22.87
C VAL A 510 25.91 -36.08 21.79
N LEU A 511 26.21 -37.26 21.25
CA LEU A 511 27.13 -37.43 20.13
C LEU A 511 26.57 -36.85 18.83
N GLN A 512 25.25 -36.97 18.58
CA GLN A 512 24.59 -36.38 17.41
C GLN A 512 24.51 -34.85 17.49
N GLN A 513 24.35 -34.29 18.70
CA GLN A 513 24.50 -32.86 18.96
C GLN A 513 25.96 -32.40 18.77
N LYS A 514 26.95 -33.19 19.22
CA LYS A 514 28.37 -32.90 18.96
C LYS A 514 28.72 -32.98 17.47
N LEU A 515 28.17 -33.95 16.73
CA LEU A 515 28.39 -34.08 15.28
C LEU A 515 27.80 -32.89 14.53
N THR A 516 26.60 -32.43 14.89
CA THR A 516 25.99 -31.25 14.26
C THR A 516 26.69 -29.94 14.63
N ALA A 517 27.24 -29.83 15.86
CA ALA A 517 28.12 -28.73 16.24
C ALA A 517 29.46 -28.75 15.45
N GLN A 518 30.07 -29.93 15.30
CA GLN A 518 31.31 -30.12 14.55
C GLN A 518 31.11 -29.89 13.04
N ASP A 519 29.96 -30.24 12.46
CA ASP A 519 29.61 -29.90 11.08
C ASP A 519 29.35 -28.39 10.89
N MET A 520 28.77 -27.72 11.88
CA MET A 520 28.65 -26.26 11.89
C MET A 520 30.03 -25.59 11.98
N GLU A 521 30.94 -26.12 12.80
CA GLU A 521 32.31 -25.61 12.91
C GLU A 521 33.15 -25.92 11.66
N ASN A 522 33.02 -27.11 11.05
CA ASN A 522 33.60 -27.43 9.74
C ASN A 522 33.10 -26.47 8.65
N ARG A 523 31.79 -26.15 8.62
CA ARG A 523 31.22 -25.16 7.68
C ARG A 523 31.73 -23.74 7.94
N LEU A 524 32.01 -23.38 9.20
CA LEU A 524 32.64 -22.11 9.57
C LEU A 524 34.14 -22.08 9.22
N GLN A 525 34.86 -23.19 9.33
CA GLN A 525 36.24 -23.32 8.86
C GLN A 525 36.33 -23.26 7.33
N VAL A 526 35.42 -23.91 6.60
CA VAL A 526 35.31 -23.78 5.13
C VAL A 526 35.02 -22.31 4.76
N ARG A 527 34.06 -21.64 5.39
CA ARG A 527 33.81 -20.21 5.12
C ARG A 527 35.00 -19.31 5.44
N ARG A 528 35.67 -19.51 6.57
CA ARG A 528 36.90 -18.79 6.91
C ARG A 528 38.04 -19.08 5.93
N LYS A 529 38.09 -20.29 5.38
CA LYS A 529 39.03 -20.64 4.31
C LYS A 529 38.65 -19.95 3.00
N ASP A 530 37.38 -19.94 2.60
CA ASP A 530 36.91 -19.22 1.40
C ASP A 530 37.14 -17.70 1.52
N GLU A 531 37.04 -17.13 2.73
CA GLU A 531 37.38 -15.74 3.03
C GLU A 531 38.89 -15.49 3.01
N LEU A 532 39.72 -16.40 3.55
CA LEU A 532 41.18 -16.32 3.47
C LEU A 532 41.71 -16.52 2.04
N ASP A 533 41.14 -17.47 1.29
CA ASP A 533 41.49 -17.74 -0.11
C ASP A 533 41.06 -16.57 -1.01
N ARG A 534 39.98 -15.83 -0.68
CA ARG A 534 39.64 -14.53 -1.29
C ARG A 534 40.63 -13.43 -0.93
N LEU A 535 40.93 -13.21 0.35
CA LEU A 535 41.91 -12.21 0.78
C LEU A 535 43.31 -12.48 0.20
N LEU A 536 43.68 -13.75 0.02
CA LEU A 536 44.88 -14.15 -0.73
C LEU A 536 44.79 -13.81 -2.22
N HIS A 537 43.62 -14.01 -2.85
CA HIS A 537 43.41 -13.63 -4.25
C HIS A 537 43.49 -12.12 -4.45
N ASP A 538 42.88 -11.35 -3.54
CA ASP A 538 42.88 -9.88 -3.56
C ASP A 538 44.31 -9.33 -3.31
N LEU A 539 45.03 -9.85 -2.31
CA LEU A 539 46.44 -9.48 -2.04
C LEU A 539 47.40 -9.91 -3.16
N LEU A 540 47.13 -11.03 -3.85
CA LEU A 540 47.88 -11.42 -5.05
C LEU A 540 47.53 -10.54 -6.27
N GLY A 541 46.31 -10.01 -6.33
CA GLY A 541 45.89 -8.96 -7.27
C GLY A 541 46.62 -7.65 -7.02
N GLU A 542 46.65 -7.17 -5.76
CA GLU A 542 47.41 -5.97 -5.37
C GLU A 542 48.92 -6.12 -5.59
N LEU A 543 49.49 -7.31 -5.36
CA LEU A 543 50.88 -7.61 -5.72
C LEU A 543 51.11 -7.65 -7.25
N ALA A 544 50.13 -8.05 -8.04
CA ALA A 544 50.21 -7.99 -9.51
C ALA A 544 50.10 -6.55 -10.04
N GLU A 545 49.28 -5.70 -9.41
CA GLU A 545 49.20 -4.26 -9.70
C GLU A 545 50.49 -3.53 -9.28
N MET A 546 51.02 -3.78 -8.07
CA MET A 546 52.32 -3.25 -7.63
C MET A 546 53.48 -3.72 -8.53
N LYS A 547 53.38 -4.93 -9.10
CA LYS A 547 54.38 -5.42 -10.07
C LYS A 547 54.30 -4.70 -11.42
N LYS A 548 53.14 -4.17 -11.83
CA LYS A 548 53.03 -3.30 -13.02
C LYS A 548 53.60 -1.91 -12.77
N THR A 549 53.37 -1.33 -11.59
CA THR A 549 53.85 0.03 -11.25
C THR A 549 55.36 0.08 -10.98
N LEU A 550 56.00 -1.07 -10.73
CA LEU A 550 57.46 -1.24 -10.70
C LEU A 550 58.09 -1.59 -12.08
N THR A 551 57.34 -1.40 -13.17
CA THR A 551 57.86 -1.53 -14.56
C THR A 551 57.67 -0.26 -15.40
N LEU A 552 58.08 0.86 -14.82
CA LEU A 552 58.32 2.17 -15.45
C LEU A 552 59.59 2.81 -14.84
#